data_AF-A0A965DEX4-F1
#
_entry.id   AF-A0A965DEX4-F1
#
_cell.length_a   1.000
_cell.length_b   1.000
_cell.length_c   1.000
_cell.angle_alpha   90.00
_cell.angle_beta   90.00
_cell.angle_gamma   90.00
#
_symmetry.space_group_name_H-M   'P 1'
#
loop_
_entity.id
_entity.type
_entity.pdbx_description
1 polymer ?
#
loop_
_entity_poly.entity_id
_entity_poly.type
_entity_poly.pdbx_seq_one_letter_code
_entity_poly.pdbx_strand_id
1 'polypeptide(L)'
;MNLENFGILQAELRSKRGIARAELAEFIQKDPSYIRRIEIENYVPPFETCELISEKLKLTEEEKLIFFREAFFKRIDSNINFYKVISALESKAHSEIALAKNADFKVKILSGSEWKCACNYFLNWQIKDDRFLLSPQVTQAAEQFLKRVLQDLELDCHLIAITPTDINLIVEITPNYKIDDLVANLKTLCSGFLHTKFPDLGAPPDVWDQRVTISTIGSIQKSELPEELLQTLTQYKNVQLR
;
A
#
# COMPACT_ATOMS: atom_id res chain seq x y z
N MET A 1 24.12 -35.57 5.87
CA MET A 1 23.26 -35.24 4.71
C MET A 1 23.15 -33.73 4.70
N ASN A 2 23.68 -33.05 3.69
CA ASN A 2 23.74 -31.58 3.65
C ASN A 2 22.42 -31.07 3.06
N LEU A 3 21.41 -30.90 3.92
CA LEU A 3 20.01 -30.72 3.53
C LEU A 3 19.57 -29.25 3.55
N GLU A 4 20.32 -28.36 2.90
CA GLU A 4 19.97 -26.92 2.86
C GLU A 4 18.89 -26.57 1.81
N ASN A 5 18.36 -27.57 1.11
CA ASN A 5 17.43 -27.35 0.01
C ASN A 5 16.31 -28.39 -0.01
N PHE A 6 15.09 -27.94 0.27
CA PHE A 6 13.88 -28.77 0.29
C PHE A 6 13.68 -29.55 -1.01
N GLY A 7 13.93 -28.94 -2.18
CA GLY A 7 13.83 -29.61 -3.47
C GLY A 7 14.82 -30.77 -3.62
N ILE A 8 16.06 -30.59 -3.14
CA ILE A 8 17.09 -31.64 -3.14
C ILE A 8 16.69 -32.77 -2.20
N LEU A 9 16.24 -32.45 -0.97
CA LEU A 9 15.76 -33.43 0.00
C LEU A 9 14.63 -34.29 -0.58
N GLN A 10 13.63 -33.68 -1.21
CA GLN A 10 12.54 -34.42 -1.85
C GLN A 10 13.07 -35.34 -2.96
N ALA A 11 13.96 -34.82 -3.83
CA ALA A 11 14.51 -35.59 -4.93
C ALA A 11 15.31 -36.81 -4.45
N GLU A 12 16.08 -36.66 -3.38
CA GLU A 12 16.83 -37.74 -2.73
C GLU A 12 15.90 -38.79 -2.12
N LEU A 13 14.92 -38.37 -1.33
CA LEU A 13 13.93 -39.27 -0.72
C LEU A 13 13.14 -40.05 -1.77
N ARG A 14 12.71 -39.37 -2.84
CA ARG A 14 12.01 -40.02 -3.97
C ARG A 14 12.91 -41.03 -4.67
N SER A 15 14.14 -40.66 -4.99
CA SER A 15 15.09 -41.53 -5.71
C SER A 15 15.47 -42.75 -4.87
N LYS A 16 15.67 -42.58 -3.55
CA LYS A 16 15.93 -43.67 -2.61
C LYS A 16 14.81 -44.70 -2.55
N ARG A 17 13.57 -44.28 -2.81
CA ARG A 17 12.38 -45.17 -2.85
C ARG A 17 12.04 -45.67 -4.26
N GLY A 18 12.83 -45.30 -5.27
CA GLY A 18 12.62 -45.73 -6.65
C GLY A 18 11.33 -45.20 -7.29
N ILE A 19 10.74 -44.14 -6.75
CA ILE A 19 9.47 -43.60 -7.23
C ILE A 19 9.73 -42.64 -8.40
N ALA A 20 9.03 -42.83 -9.52
CA ALA A 20 9.15 -41.92 -10.66
C ALA A 20 8.46 -40.58 -10.37
N ARG A 21 8.92 -39.48 -11.00
CA ARG A 21 8.27 -38.17 -10.85
C ARG A 21 6.80 -38.20 -11.27
N ALA A 22 6.50 -38.88 -12.38
CA ALA A 22 5.14 -39.03 -12.89
C ALA A 22 4.24 -39.80 -11.90
N GLU A 23 4.77 -40.87 -11.31
CA GLU A 23 4.05 -41.67 -10.31
C GLU A 23 3.75 -40.87 -9.03
N LEU A 24 4.72 -40.08 -8.55
CA LEU A 24 4.49 -39.19 -7.41
C LEU A 24 3.45 -38.12 -7.74
N ALA A 25 3.55 -37.51 -8.92
CA ALA A 25 2.62 -36.48 -9.39
C ALA A 25 1.18 -37.01 -9.49
N GLU A 26 1.01 -38.19 -10.07
CA GLU A 26 -0.28 -38.88 -10.17
C GLU A 26 -0.89 -39.12 -8.80
N PHE A 27 -0.12 -39.63 -7.84
CA PHE A 27 -0.61 -39.88 -6.48
C PHE A 27 -1.12 -38.62 -5.79
N ILE A 28 -0.41 -37.49 -5.94
CA ILE A 28 -0.82 -36.21 -5.36
C ILE A 28 -1.81 -35.42 -6.24
N GLN A 29 -2.31 -36.03 -7.32
CA GLN A 29 -3.26 -35.44 -8.27
C GLN A 29 -2.73 -34.11 -8.87
N LYS A 30 -1.46 -34.10 -9.28
CA LYS A 30 -0.80 -32.96 -9.93
C LYS A 30 -0.15 -33.37 -11.24
N ASP A 31 0.15 -32.37 -12.06
CA ASP A 31 0.93 -32.56 -13.28
C ASP A 31 2.39 -32.92 -12.97
N PRO A 32 3.07 -33.78 -13.76
CA PRO A 32 4.48 -34.12 -13.57
C PRO A 32 5.43 -32.92 -13.50
N SER A 33 5.11 -31.81 -14.17
CA SER A 33 5.87 -30.56 -14.05
C SER A 33 5.85 -30.01 -12.62
N TYR A 34 4.81 -30.26 -11.83
CA TYR A 34 4.73 -29.82 -10.44
C TYR A 34 5.85 -30.42 -9.58
N ILE A 35 6.14 -31.72 -9.75
CA ILE A 35 7.26 -32.38 -9.05
C ILE A 35 8.61 -31.82 -9.51
N ARG A 36 8.74 -31.52 -10.81
CA ARG A 36 9.94 -30.86 -11.34
C ARG A 36 10.15 -29.49 -10.70
N ARG A 37 9.09 -28.69 -10.53
CA ARG A 37 9.16 -27.38 -9.87
C ARG A 37 9.62 -27.50 -8.43
N ILE A 38 9.15 -28.51 -7.71
CA ILE A 38 9.61 -28.73 -6.33
C ILE A 38 11.10 -29.08 -6.31
N GLU A 39 11.52 -30.05 -7.12
CA GLU A 39 12.90 -30.58 -7.05
C GLU A 39 13.96 -29.66 -7.66
N ILE A 40 13.60 -28.91 -8.71
CA ILE A 40 14.56 -28.11 -9.50
C ILE A 40 14.39 -26.62 -9.21
N GLU A 41 13.16 -26.13 -9.22
CA GLU A 41 12.86 -24.70 -9.02
C GLU A 41 12.74 -24.34 -7.54
N ASN A 42 12.95 -25.32 -6.64
CA ASN A 42 12.91 -25.16 -5.20
C ASN A 42 11.55 -24.59 -4.71
N TYR A 43 10.47 -24.94 -5.42
CA TYR A 43 9.12 -24.57 -5.04
C TYR A 43 8.66 -25.39 -3.83
N VAL A 44 8.08 -24.73 -2.83
CA VAL A 44 7.60 -25.38 -1.61
C VAL A 44 6.07 -25.55 -1.69
N PRO A 45 5.55 -26.79 -1.79
CA PRO A 45 4.13 -27.04 -1.94
C PRO A 45 3.37 -26.83 -0.61
N PRO A 46 2.03 -26.66 -0.63
CA PRO A 46 1.18 -26.56 0.57
C PRO A 46 1.37 -27.73 1.54
N PHE A 47 1.02 -27.53 2.81
CA PHE A 47 1.26 -28.54 3.85
C PHE A 47 0.56 -29.86 3.53
N GLU A 48 -0.69 -29.78 3.06
CA GLU A 48 -1.52 -30.92 2.66
C GLU A 48 -0.85 -31.71 1.54
N THR A 49 -0.15 -31.01 0.63
CA THR A 49 0.61 -31.66 -0.44
C THR A 49 1.89 -32.29 0.09
N CYS A 50 2.57 -31.65 1.05
CA CYS A 50 3.70 -32.26 1.76
C CYS A 50 3.30 -33.55 2.50
N GLU A 51 2.11 -33.58 3.11
CA GLU A 51 1.59 -34.78 3.78
C GLU A 51 1.41 -35.92 2.78
N LEU A 52 0.71 -35.69 1.67
CA LEU A 52 0.52 -36.69 0.61
C LEU A 52 1.85 -37.19 0.03
N ILE A 53 2.83 -36.30 -0.15
CA ILE A 53 4.17 -36.70 -0.58
C ILE A 53 4.82 -37.60 0.48
N SER A 54 4.73 -37.23 1.76
CA SER A 54 5.31 -38.02 2.86
C SER A 54 4.70 -39.42 2.96
N GLU A 55 3.39 -39.53 2.71
CA GLU A 55 2.66 -40.80 2.68
C GLU A 55 3.09 -41.66 1.51
N LYS A 56 3.15 -41.08 0.29
CA LYS A 56 3.57 -41.80 -0.92
C LYS A 56 5.01 -42.30 -0.82
N LEU A 57 5.90 -41.47 -0.27
CA LEU A 57 7.29 -41.83 -0.04
C LEU A 57 7.46 -42.79 1.15
N LYS A 58 6.40 -43.02 1.94
CA LYS A 58 6.40 -43.85 3.15
C LYS A 58 7.53 -43.43 4.10
N LEU A 59 7.60 -42.13 4.38
CA LEU A 59 8.62 -41.55 5.26
C LEU A 59 8.43 -42.03 6.71
N THR A 60 9.54 -42.28 7.42
CA THR A 60 9.50 -42.49 8.87
C THR A 60 9.13 -41.20 9.59
N GLU A 61 8.75 -41.28 10.87
CA GLU A 61 8.45 -40.07 11.66
C GLU A 61 9.63 -39.09 11.75
N GLU A 62 10.86 -39.60 11.82
CA GLU A 62 12.07 -38.77 11.77
C GLU A 62 12.26 -38.11 10.39
N GLU A 63 12.05 -38.87 9.30
CA GLU A 63 12.12 -38.34 7.93
C GLU A 63 11.03 -37.28 7.69
N LYS A 64 9.80 -37.50 8.20
CA LYS A 64 8.69 -36.53 8.15
C LYS A 64 9.04 -35.25 8.89
N LEU A 65 9.58 -35.34 10.10
CA LEU A 65 9.96 -34.17 10.88
C LEU A 65 10.97 -33.30 10.14
N ILE A 66 12.01 -33.92 9.56
CA ILE A 66 13.01 -33.21 8.75
C ILE A 66 12.35 -32.61 7.51
N PHE A 67 11.54 -33.39 6.78
CA PHE A 67 10.87 -32.96 5.56
C PHE A 67 9.96 -31.75 5.79
N PHE A 68 9.11 -31.78 6.82
CA PHE A 68 8.22 -30.67 7.14
C PHE A 68 8.97 -29.46 7.67
N ARG A 69 10.03 -29.65 8.47
CA ARG A 69 10.86 -28.56 8.96
C ARG A 69 11.51 -27.79 7.81
N GLU A 70 12.09 -28.49 6.83
CA GLU A 70 12.71 -27.84 5.67
C GLU A 70 11.68 -27.14 4.77
N ALA A 71 10.50 -27.75 4.56
CA ALA A 71 9.40 -27.09 3.87
C ALA A 71 8.97 -25.79 4.58
N PHE A 72 8.86 -25.84 5.90
CA PHE A 72 8.42 -24.71 6.72
C PHE A 72 9.45 -23.57 6.73
N PHE A 73 10.73 -23.85 6.98
CA PHE A 73 11.77 -22.82 6.96
C PHE A 73 11.87 -22.14 5.61
N LYS A 74 11.80 -22.91 4.52
CA LYS A 74 11.86 -22.34 3.18
C LYS A 74 10.65 -21.45 2.87
N ARG A 75 9.47 -21.81 3.37
CA ARG A 75 8.28 -20.95 3.30
C ARG A 75 8.44 -19.67 4.13
N ILE A 76 9.02 -19.75 5.33
CA ILE A 76 9.38 -18.57 6.13
C ILE A 76 10.31 -17.65 5.34
N ASP A 77 11.39 -18.15 4.76
CA ASP A 77 12.34 -17.32 4.00
C ASP A 77 11.68 -16.64 2.80
N SER A 78 10.84 -17.37 2.07
CA SER A 78 10.05 -16.82 0.96
C SER A 78 9.12 -15.71 1.43
N ASN A 79 8.45 -15.91 2.57
CA ASN A 79 7.55 -14.93 3.16
C ASN A 79 8.33 -13.73 3.72
N ILE A 80 9.50 -13.92 4.30
CA ILE A 80 10.38 -12.84 4.77
C ILE A 80 10.76 -11.92 3.61
N ASN A 81 11.08 -12.47 2.43
CA ASN A 81 11.39 -11.65 1.27
C ASN A 81 10.16 -10.87 0.78
N PHE A 82 8.98 -11.49 0.81
CA PHE A 82 7.72 -10.79 0.54
C PHE A 82 7.50 -9.64 1.54
N TYR A 83 7.62 -9.88 2.85
CA TYR A 83 7.46 -8.85 3.88
C TYR A 83 8.56 -7.78 3.82
N LYS A 84 9.79 -8.12 3.41
CA LYS A 84 10.85 -7.12 3.16
C LYS A 84 10.51 -6.22 1.98
N VAL A 85 9.95 -6.77 0.91
CA VAL A 85 9.50 -5.97 -0.25
C VAL A 85 8.33 -5.07 0.16
N ILE A 86 7.34 -5.61 0.88
CA ILE A 86 6.22 -4.82 1.41
C ILE A 86 6.73 -3.72 2.35
N SER A 87 7.58 -4.05 3.32
CA SER A 87 8.17 -3.09 4.25
C SER A 87 9.03 -2.03 3.55
N ALA A 88 9.74 -2.38 2.48
CA ALA A 88 10.49 -1.41 1.67
C ALA A 88 9.57 -0.48 0.87
N LEU A 89 8.46 -1.01 0.32
CA LEU A 89 7.43 -0.22 -0.36
C LEU A 89 6.71 0.72 0.62
N GLU A 90 6.36 0.22 1.81
CA GLU A 90 5.80 1.01 2.90
C GLU A 90 6.78 2.09 3.35
N SER A 91 8.06 1.75 3.55
CA SER A 91 9.09 2.70 3.97
C SER A 91 9.30 3.81 2.93
N LYS A 92 9.27 3.46 1.63
CA LYS A 92 9.36 4.44 0.55
C LYS A 92 8.14 5.36 0.55
N ALA A 93 6.94 4.82 0.66
CA ALA A 93 5.70 5.60 0.75
C ALA A 93 5.70 6.53 1.98
N HIS A 94 6.13 6.03 3.14
CA HIS A 94 6.26 6.83 4.36
C HIS A 94 7.34 7.92 4.22
N SER A 95 8.46 7.63 3.54
CA SER A 95 9.50 8.64 3.29
C SER A 95 9.04 9.74 2.34
N GLU A 96 8.25 9.43 1.31
CA GLU A 96 7.70 10.41 0.38
C GLU A 96 6.64 11.29 1.07
N ILE A 97 5.81 10.71 1.95
CA ILE A 97 4.87 11.45 2.80
C ILE A 97 5.61 12.33 3.82
N ALA A 98 6.69 11.83 4.45
CA ALA A 98 7.48 12.61 5.40
C ALA A 98 8.27 13.75 4.72
N LEU A 99 8.80 13.50 3.51
CA LEU A 99 9.44 14.53 2.69
C LEU A 99 8.43 15.57 2.24
N ALA A 100 7.22 15.17 1.85
CA ALA A 100 6.17 16.11 1.50
C ALA A 100 5.65 16.90 2.72
N LYS A 101 5.65 16.33 3.93
CA LYS A 101 5.33 17.11 5.15
C LYS A 101 6.40 18.15 5.49
N ASN A 102 7.63 17.97 5.02
CA ASN A 102 8.77 18.84 5.30
C ASN A 102 9.26 19.63 4.08
N ALA A 103 8.58 19.52 2.93
CA ALA A 103 8.96 20.25 1.74
C ALA A 103 8.65 21.73 1.95
N ASP A 104 9.62 22.61 1.68
CA ASP A 104 9.41 24.04 1.54
C ASP A 104 8.57 24.28 0.27
N PHE A 105 7.25 24.08 0.36
CA PHE A 105 6.35 24.56 -0.67
C PHE A 105 6.30 26.07 -0.56
N LYS A 106 6.55 26.76 -1.68
CA LYS A 106 6.27 28.19 -1.78
C LYS A 106 4.77 28.37 -1.66
N VAL A 107 4.34 28.75 -0.47
CA VAL A 107 2.97 29.12 -0.17
C VAL A 107 2.60 30.29 -1.08
N LYS A 108 1.63 30.06 -1.96
CA LYS A 108 1.08 31.13 -2.79
C LYS A 108 0.07 31.90 -1.94
N ILE A 109 0.13 33.22 -2.05
CA ILE A 109 -0.88 34.08 -1.42
C ILE A 109 -1.97 34.26 -2.46
N LEU A 110 -3.10 33.62 -2.23
CA LEU A 110 -4.33 33.85 -2.98
C LEU A 110 -4.89 35.20 -2.55
N SER A 111 -5.45 35.94 -3.50
CA SER A 111 -6.07 37.24 -3.23
C SER A 111 -7.38 37.37 -3.99
N GLY A 112 -8.41 37.79 -3.26
CA GLY A 112 -9.67 38.28 -3.81
C GLY A 112 -9.76 39.80 -3.68
N SER A 113 -10.91 40.37 -4.05
CA SER A 113 -11.17 41.81 -3.92
C SER A 113 -11.03 42.32 -2.47
N GLU A 114 -11.34 41.48 -1.48
CA GLU A 114 -11.40 41.86 -0.06
C GLU A 114 -10.55 40.97 0.86
N TRP A 115 -9.83 39.99 0.32
CA TRP A 115 -9.09 39.04 1.15
C TRP A 115 -7.75 38.64 0.53
N LYS A 116 -6.80 38.30 1.39
CA LYS A 116 -5.56 37.61 1.03
C LYS A 116 -5.41 36.41 1.96
N CYS A 117 -5.15 35.23 1.42
CA CYS A 117 -5.02 34.02 2.23
C CYS A 117 -4.03 33.04 1.63
N ALA A 118 -3.59 32.11 2.48
CA ALA A 118 -2.85 30.94 2.10
C ALA A 118 -3.43 29.76 2.88
N CYS A 119 -4.32 29.00 2.24
CA CYS A 119 -5.04 27.92 2.92
C CYS A 119 -4.60 26.59 2.33
N ASN A 120 -3.52 26.04 2.88
CA ASN A 120 -3.03 24.71 2.50
C ASN A 120 -3.56 23.67 3.48
N TYR A 121 -4.02 22.55 2.95
CA TYR A 121 -4.54 21.45 3.73
C TYR A 121 -3.86 20.14 3.36
N PHE A 122 -3.47 19.39 4.38
CA PHE A 122 -3.21 17.97 4.29
C PHE A 122 -4.53 17.22 4.43
N LEU A 123 -4.83 16.39 3.44
CA LEU A 123 -6.00 15.54 3.41
C LEU A 123 -5.55 14.09 3.36
N ASN A 124 -6.09 13.27 4.24
CA ASN A 124 -5.84 11.83 4.24
C ASN A 124 -7.14 11.06 4.45
N TRP A 125 -7.33 10.00 3.67
CA TRP A 125 -8.39 9.02 3.88
C TRP A 125 -7.93 7.63 3.43
N GLN A 126 -8.59 6.61 3.95
CA GLN A 126 -8.18 5.21 3.78
C GLN A 126 -9.19 4.44 2.93
N ILE A 127 -8.78 3.27 2.43
CA ILE A 127 -9.71 2.27 1.90
C ILE A 127 -10.59 1.71 3.03
N LYS A 128 -11.81 1.31 2.68
CA LYS A 128 -12.80 0.82 3.65
C LYS A 128 -12.51 -0.59 4.17
N ASP A 129 -11.91 -1.43 3.34
CA ASP A 129 -11.74 -2.86 3.57
C ASP A 129 -10.54 -3.36 2.76
N ASP A 130 -9.78 -4.30 3.32
CA ASP A 130 -8.59 -4.90 2.69
C ASP A 130 -8.90 -5.58 1.34
N ARG A 131 -10.18 -5.93 1.09
CA ARG A 131 -10.62 -6.40 -0.23
C ARG A 131 -10.44 -5.37 -1.34
N PHE A 132 -10.32 -4.07 -1.00
CA PHE A 132 -10.08 -2.97 -1.93
C PHE A 132 -8.63 -2.50 -1.95
N LEU A 133 -7.67 -3.31 -1.45
CA LEU A 133 -6.26 -2.98 -1.55
C LEU A 133 -5.92 -2.56 -2.99
N LEU A 134 -5.44 -1.32 -3.12
CA LEU A 134 -5.22 -0.74 -4.44
C LEU A 134 -4.04 -1.44 -5.09
N SER A 135 -4.32 -2.18 -6.17
CA SER A 135 -3.26 -2.73 -7.01
C SER A 135 -2.49 -1.57 -7.65
N PRO A 136 -1.23 -1.77 -8.08
CA PRO A 136 -0.44 -0.70 -8.70
C PRO A 136 -1.14 0.00 -9.88
N GLN A 137 -1.94 -0.75 -10.64
CA GLN A 137 -2.72 -0.21 -11.76
C GLN A 137 -3.89 0.67 -11.29
N VAL A 138 -4.56 0.27 -10.20
CA VAL A 138 -5.65 1.03 -9.58
C VAL A 138 -5.10 2.30 -8.94
N THR A 139 -3.98 2.20 -8.20
CA THR A 139 -3.25 3.34 -7.61
C THR A 139 -2.90 4.38 -8.67
N GLN A 140 -2.28 3.96 -9.77
CA GLN A 140 -1.90 4.86 -10.87
C GLN A 140 -3.13 5.53 -11.50
N ALA A 141 -4.22 4.78 -11.69
CA ALA A 141 -5.45 5.32 -12.25
C ALA A 141 -6.13 6.33 -11.30
N ALA A 142 -6.16 6.05 -10.00
CA ALA A 142 -6.68 6.97 -8.99
C ALA A 142 -5.87 8.27 -8.94
N GLU A 143 -4.54 8.18 -8.99
CA GLU A 143 -3.65 9.35 -9.01
C GLU A 143 -3.93 10.23 -10.24
N GLN A 144 -3.97 9.63 -11.44
CA GLN A 144 -4.26 10.35 -12.68
C GLN A 144 -5.64 11.02 -12.64
N PHE A 145 -6.64 10.31 -12.10
CA PHE A 145 -7.99 10.83 -11.95
C PHE A 145 -8.03 12.03 -11.00
N LEU A 146 -7.44 11.91 -9.81
CA LEU A 146 -7.41 13.01 -8.83
C LEU A 146 -6.67 14.23 -9.36
N LYS A 147 -5.53 14.05 -10.06
CA LYS A 147 -4.83 15.17 -10.71
C LYS A 147 -5.75 15.91 -11.68
N ARG A 148 -6.49 15.17 -12.51
CA ARG A 148 -7.42 15.75 -13.47
C ARG A 148 -8.57 16.49 -12.77
N VAL A 149 -9.21 15.87 -11.78
CA VAL A 149 -10.33 16.50 -11.06
C VAL A 149 -9.89 17.77 -10.34
N LEU A 150 -8.73 17.75 -9.69
CA LEU A 150 -8.19 18.94 -9.02
C LEU A 150 -7.86 20.05 -10.02
N GLN A 151 -7.33 19.70 -11.20
CA GLN A 151 -7.12 20.64 -12.29
C GLN A 151 -8.43 21.22 -12.83
N ASP A 152 -9.46 20.39 -13.02
CA ASP A 152 -10.79 20.81 -13.49
C ASP A 152 -11.49 21.73 -12.47
N LEU A 153 -11.16 21.59 -11.18
CA LEU A 153 -11.63 22.47 -10.10
C LEU A 153 -10.76 23.73 -9.91
N GLU A 154 -9.72 23.91 -10.72
CA GLU A 154 -8.73 24.99 -10.62
C GLU A 154 -8.06 25.07 -9.23
N LEU A 155 -7.86 23.91 -8.59
CA LEU A 155 -7.19 23.79 -7.30
C LEU A 155 -5.71 23.44 -7.49
N ASP A 156 -4.84 24.23 -6.86
CA ASP A 156 -3.41 23.97 -6.84
C ASP A 156 -3.12 22.78 -5.91
N CYS A 157 -2.58 21.69 -6.46
CA CYS A 157 -2.21 20.50 -5.71
C CYS A 157 -0.70 20.33 -5.66
N HIS A 158 -0.13 20.39 -4.44
CA HIS A 158 1.31 20.27 -4.22
C HIS A 158 1.76 18.82 -4.14
N LEU A 159 0.89 17.92 -3.66
CA LEU A 159 1.19 16.50 -3.49
C LEU A 159 -0.04 15.63 -3.73
N ILE A 160 0.15 14.54 -4.47
CA ILE A 160 -0.72 13.38 -4.45
C ILE A 160 0.16 12.16 -4.17
N ALA A 161 -0.07 11.48 -3.06
CA ALA A 161 0.61 10.25 -2.69
C ALA A 161 -0.42 9.19 -2.31
N ILE A 162 -0.46 8.11 -3.09
CA ILE A 162 -1.42 7.01 -2.90
C ILE A 162 -0.63 5.75 -2.55
N THR A 163 -0.95 5.18 -1.39
CA THR A 163 -0.46 3.86 -0.96
C THR A 163 -1.53 2.81 -1.26
N PRO A 164 -1.26 1.52 -1.06
CA PRO A 164 -2.29 0.49 -1.22
C PRO A 164 -3.53 0.70 -0.33
N THR A 165 -3.38 1.43 0.78
CA THR A 165 -4.39 1.60 1.83
C THR A 165 -4.86 3.04 2.00
N ASP A 166 -4.08 4.02 1.57
CA ASP A 166 -4.29 5.44 1.90
C ASP A 166 -4.14 6.34 0.69
N ILE A 167 -4.92 7.42 0.68
CA ILE A 167 -4.70 8.57 -0.20
C ILE A 167 -4.28 9.74 0.67
N ASN A 168 -3.23 10.43 0.25
CA ASN A 168 -2.68 11.61 0.89
C ASN A 168 -2.59 12.73 -0.13
N LEU A 169 -3.19 13.87 0.17
CA LEU A 169 -3.14 15.07 -0.66
C LEU A 169 -2.60 16.25 0.13
N ILE A 170 -1.85 17.11 -0.54
CA ILE A 170 -1.62 18.49 -0.09
C ILE A 170 -2.21 19.41 -1.16
N VAL A 171 -3.20 20.19 -0.78
CA VAL A 171 -3.97 21.06 -1.68
C VAL A 171 -4.05 22.46 -1.12
N GLU A 172 -3.96 23.43 -2.01
CA GLU A 172 -4.20 24.84 -1.73
C GLU A 172 -5.61 25.19 -2.17
N ILE A 173 -6.38 25.81 -1.27
CA ILE A 173 -7.82 25.99 -1.42
C ILE A 173 -8.18 27.45 -1.15
N THR A 174 -9.17 28.00 -1.86
CA THR A 174 -9.68 29.34 -1.55
C THR A 174 -10.59 29.30 -0.31
N PRO A 175 -10.71 30.39 0.47
CA PRO A 175 -11.51 30.40 1.70
C PRO A 175 -13.00 30.11 1.48
N ASN A 176 -13.47 30.25 0.23
CA ASN A 176 -14.86 30.05 -0.15
C ASN A 176 -15.21 28.56 -0.31
N TYR A 177 -14.22 27.68 -0.42
CA TYR A 177 -14.44 26.24 -0.51
C TYR A 177 -14.64 25.63 0.88
N LYS A 178 -15.69 24.81 1.00
CA LYS A 178 -15.87 23.95 2.16
C LYS A 178 -15.00 22.71 1.99
N ILE A 179 -14.01 22.57 2.87
CA ILE A 179 -13.04 21.47 2.80
C ILE A 179 -13.71 20.09 2.88
N ASP A 180 -14.72 19.96 3.73
CA ASP A 180 -15.46 18.71 3.92
C ASP A 180 -16.19 18.29 2.64
N ASP A 181 -16.81 19.26 1.95
CA ASP A 181 -17.50 19.02 0.67
C ASP A 181 -16.51 18.63 -0.42
N LEU A 182 -15.34 19.26 -0.46
CA LEU A 182 -14.27 18.90 -1.40
C LEU A 182 -13.84 17.45 -1.20
N VAL A 183 -13.52 17.06 0.04
CA VAL A 183 -13.06 15.70 0.33
C VAL A 183 -14.15 14.67 0.00
N ALA A 184 -15.40 14.94 0.39
CA ALA A 184 -16.53 14.07 0.08
C ALA A 184 -16.69 13.88 -1.43
N ASN A 185 -16.65 14.97 -2.20
CA ASN A 185 -16.76 14.93 -3.65
C ASN A 185 -15.59 14.17 -4.31
N LEU A 186 -14.35 14.43 -3.89
CA LEU A 186 -13.18 13.72 -4.41
C LEU A 186 -13.29 12.21 -4.17
N LYS A 187 -13.72 11.80 -2.97
CA LYS A 187 -13.94 10.39 -2.64
C LYS A 187 -15.02 9.76 -3.51
N THR A 188 -16.18 10.38 -3.61
CA THR A 188 -17.31 9.86 -4.40
C THR A 188 -16.97 9.76 -5.89
N LEU A 189 -16.40 10.81 -6.47
CA LEU A 189 -15.98 10.83 -7.87
C LEU A 189 -14.92 9.78 -8.16
N CYS A 190 -13.93 9.64 -7.28
CA CYS A 190 -12.87 8.65 -7.44
C CYS A 190 -13.39 7.22 -7.32
N SER A 191 -14.27 6.92 -6.35
CA SER A 191 -14.93 5.61 -6.26
C SER A 191 -15.68 5.27 -7.54
N GLY A 192 -16.53 6.19 -8.03
CA GLY A 192 -17.31 5.97 -9.25
C GLY A 192 -16.44 5.73 -10.47
N PHE A 193 -15.36 6.50 -10.62
CA PHE A 193 -14.37 6.29 -11.68
C PHE A 193 -13.69 4.92 -11.58
N LEU A 194 -13.23 4.54 -10.39
CA LEU A 194 -12.54 3.27 -10.18
C LEU A 194 -13.45 2.07 -10.45
N HIS A 195 -14.69 2.07 -9.99
CA HIS A 195 -15.66 1.00 -10.29
C HIS A 195 -15.99 0.91 -11.79
N THR A 196 -16.05 2.06 -12.48
CA THR A 196 -16.28 2.07 -13.94
C THR A 196 -15.09 1.47 -14.70
N LYS A 197 -13.86 1.77 -14.26
CA LYS A 197 -12.63 1.34 -14.94
C LYS A 197 -12.20 -0.08 -14.55
N PHE A 198 -12.52 -0.51 -13.34
CA PHE A 198 -12.12 -1.79 -12.75
C PHE A 198 -13.32 -2.49 -12.10
N PRO A 199 -14.16 -3.18 -12.88
CA PRO A 199 -15.36 -3.85 -12.36
C PRO A 199 -15.08 -4.89 -11.26
N ASP A 200 -13.87 -5.46 -11.25
CA ASP A 200 -13.44 -6.47 -10.28
C ASP A 200 -13.17 -5.91 -8.87
N LEU A 201 -13.22 -4.58 -8.68
CA LEU A 201 -13.04 -3.94 -7.36
C LEU A 201 -14.13 -4.34 -6.35
N GLY A 202 -15.24 -4.97 -6.76
CA GLY A 202 -16.27 -5.50 -5.85
C GLY A 202 -17.45 -4.55 -5.61
N ALA A 203 -18.42 -4.99 -4.78
CA ALA A 203 -19.81 -4.52 -4.84
C ALA A 203 -20.33 -3.50 -3.81
N PRO A 204 -19.63 -2.99 -2.78
CA PRO A 204 -20.08 -1.76 -2.17
C PRO A 204 -19.64 -0.57 -3.06
N PRO A 205 -20.49 0.46 -3.23
CA PRO A 205 -20.21 1.60 -4.11
C PRO A 205 -19.08 2.52 -3.61
N ASP A 206 -18.66 2.35 -2.35
CA ASP A 206 -17.66 3.20 -1.70
C ASP A 206 -16.39 2.41 -1.39
N VAL A 207 -15.33 2.72 -2.14
CA VAL A 207 -13.97 2.19 -1.93
C VAL A 207 -13.35 2.70 -0.62
N TRP A 208 -13.77 3.87 -0.16
CA TRP A 208 -13.12 4.63 0.91
C TRP A 208 -13.81 4.48 2.27
N ASP A 209 -13.03 4.47 3.35
CA ASP A 209 -13.52 4.60 4.74
C ASP A 209 -14.21 5.96 4.91
N GLN A 210 -15.15 6.07 5.85
CA GLN A 210 -15.82 7.34 6.14
C GLN A 210 -14.89 8.35 6.84
N ARG A 211 -13.92 7.86 7.60
CA ARG A 211 -12.94 8.66 8.34
C ARG A 211 -12.03 9.41 7.37
N VAL A 212 -11.77 10.67 7.71
CA VAL A 212 -10.87 11.56 7.00
C VAL A 212 -10.05 12.30 8.04
N THR A 213 -8.75 12.43 7.79
CA THR A 213 -7.88 13.34 8.51
C THR A 213 -7.71 14.61 7.69
N ILE A 214 -8.05 15.76 8.27
CA ILE A 214 -7.85 17.08 7.68
C ILE A 214 -6.92 17.83 8.62
N SER A 215 -5.85 18.42 8.09
CA SER A 215 -4.93 19.23 8.88
C SER A 215 -4.48 20.44 8.08
N THR A 216 -4.42 21.61 8.71
CA THR A 216 -3.87 22.81 8.08
C THR A 216 -2.34 22.68 7.99
N ILE A 217 -1.78 23.11 6.86
CA ILE A 217 -0.34 23.22 6.67
C ILE A 217 0.00 24.70 6.47
N GLY A 218 0.98 25.20 7.21
CA GLY A 218 1.51 26.53 7.01
C GLY A 218 2.20 27.09 8.24
N SER A 219 3.16 27.97 8.00
CA SER A 219 3.74 28.87 8.99
C SER A 219 3.72 30.26 8.38
N ILE A 220 3.11 31.24 9.04
CA ILE A 220 3.19 32.64 8.61
C ILE A 220 4.42 33.25 9.29
N GLN A 221 5.36 33.76 8.50
CA GLN A 221 6.48 34.48 9.08
C GLN A 221 5.99 35.83 9.58
N LYS A 222 6.48 36.30 10.73
CA LYS A 222 6.08 37.59 11.29
C LYS A 222 6.29 38.76 10.31
N SER A 223 7.30 38.65 9.44
CA SER A 223 7.62 39.62 8.37
C SER A 223 6.57 39.71 7.27
N GLU A 224 5.67 38.74 7.16
CA GLU A 224 4.63 38.67 6.11
C GLU A 224 3.29 39.24 6.58
N LEU A 225 3.17 39.59 7.87
CA LEU A 225 1.98 40.18 8.46
C LEU A 225 2.00 41.72 8.31
N PRO A 226 0.86 42.37 7.97
CA PRO A 226 0.74 43.82 8.03
C PRO A 226 1.06 44.36 9.44
N GLU A 227 1.78 45.49 9.52
CA GLU A 227 2.19 46.08 10.80
C GLU A 227 1.01 46.36 11.74
N GLU A 228 -0.14 46.74 11.19
CA GLU A 228 -1.40 46.99 11.91
C GLU A 228 -1.96 45.73 12.60
N LEU A 229 -1.79 44.56 11.98
CA LEU A 229 -2.15 43.26 12.55
C LEU A 229 -1.17 42.84 13.63
N LEU A 230 0.13 43.10 13.44
CA LEU A 230 1.15 42.84 14.45
C LEU A 230 0.90 43.65 15.73
N GLN A 231 0.55 44.94 15.61
CA GLN A 231 0.21 45.78 16.76
C GLN A 231 -1.01 45.26 17.52
N THR A 232 -2.03 44.79 16.80
CA THR A 232 -3.26 44.22 17.37
C THR A 232 -2.99 42.88 18.07
N LEU A 233 -2.22 41.99 17.44
CA LEU A 233 -1.86 40.68 17.99
C LEU A 233 -0.99 40.78 19.26
N THR A 234 -0.15 41.82 19.37
CA THR A 234 0.68 42.06 20.56
C THR A 234 -0.16 42.40 21.80
N GLN A 235 -1.41 42.85 21.64
CA GLN A 235 -2.33 43.11 22.75
C GLN A 235 -2.94 41.82 23.32
N TYR A 236 -2.92 40.71 22.57
CA TYR A 236 -3.42 39.41 23.01
C TYR A 236 -2.26 38.55 23.53
N LYS A 237 -2.09 38.50 24.85
CA LYS A 237 -0.98 37.85 25.58
C LYS A 237 -0.75 36.34 25.29
N ASN A 238 -1.59 35.69 24.49
CA ASN A 238 -1.58 34.23 24.29
C ASN A 238 -1.29 33.78 22.84
N VAL A 239 -0.95 34.69 21.92
CA VAL A 239 -0.60 34.30 20.54
C VAL A 239 0.92 34.15 20.42
N GLN A 240 1.42 32.91 20.45
CA GLN A 240 2.80 32.62 20.08
C GLN A 240 2.90 32.50 18.55
N LEU A 241 3.41 33.54 17.90
CA LEU A 241 3.86 33.50 16.52
C LEU A 241 5.29 32.91 16.50
N ARG A 242 5.55 31.93 15.63
CA ARG A 242 6.90 31.38 15.40
C ARG A 242 7.70 32.26 14.45
#